data_AF-A0A5B2Z3D8-F1
#
_entry.id   AF-A0A5B2Z3D8-F1
#
_cell.length_a   1.000
_cell.length_b   1.000
_cell.length_c   1.000
_cell.angle_alpha   90.00
_cell.angle_beta   90.00
_cell.angle_gamma   90.00
#
_symmetry.space_group_name_H-M   'P 1'
#
loop_
_entity.id
_entity.type
_entity.pdbx_description
1 polymer ?
#
loop_
_entity_poly.entity_id
_entity_poly.type
_entity_poly.pdbx_seq_one_letter_code
_entity_poly.pdbx_strand_id
1 'polypeptide(L)' 'MSVTIGIILIIVLLILSLVPNYKAMQQAKSQGQKSTRFTIMVGIDLILIVLLVVTIILKLFIN' A
#
# COMPACT_ATOMS: atom_id res chain seq x y z
N MET A 1 -10.37 20.51 -6.11
CA MET A 1 -9.65 19.96 -7.29
C MET A 1 -8.24 19.47 -6.94
N SER A 2 -7.36 20.30 -6.35
CA SER A 2 -5.97 19.90 -6.05
C SER A 2 -5.83 18.72 -5.06
N VAL A 3 -6.56 18.74 -3.92
CA VAL A 3 -6.49 17.67 -2.91
C VAL A 3 -7.06 16.33 -3.41
N THR A 4 -8.14 16.37 -4.20
CA THR A 4 -8.80 15.18 -4.76
C THR A 4 -7.89 14.46 -5.76
N ILE A 5 -7.17 15.21 -6.60
CA ILE A 5 -6.19 14.68 -7.54
C ILE A 5 -5.04 14.01 -6.79
N GLY A 6 -4.54 14.61 -5.71
CA GLY A 6 -3.48 14.02 -4.88
C GLY A 6 -3.88 12.67 -4.28
N ILE A 7 -5.10 12.55 -3.75
CA ILE A 7 -5.61 11.29 -3.17
C ILE A 7 -5.72 10.20 -4.24
N ILE A 8 -6.26 10.52 -5.41
CA ILE A 8 -6.40 9.57 -6.53
C ILE A 8 -5.02 9.05 -6.98
N LEU A 9 -4.04 9.95 -7.11
CA LEU A 9 -2.69 9.61 -7.52
C LEU A 9 -1.99 8.70 -6.51
N ILE A 10 -2.17 8.97 -5.21
CA ILE A 10 -1.64 8.14 -4.11
C ILE A 10 -2.23 6.72 -4.15
N ILE A 11 -3.54 6.59 -4.37
CA ILE A 11 -4.21 5.28 -4.47
C ILE A 11 -3.65 4.47 -5.66
N VAL A 12 -3.49 5.10 -6.82
CA VAL A 12 -2.96 4.45 -8.02
C VAL A 12 -1.51 3.99 -7.79
N LEU A 13 -0.67 4.83 -7.18
CA LEU A 13 0.72 4.49 -6.87
C LEU A 13 0.81 3.34 -5.86
N LEU A 14 -0.03 3.33 -4.83
CA LEU A 14 -0.09 2.24 -3.84
C LEU A 14 -0.50 0.91 -4.46
N ILE A 15 -1.46 0.90 -5.39
CA ILE A 15 -1.85 -0.34 -6.09
C ILE A 15 -0.72 -0.82 -7.01
N LEU A 16 -0.07 0.11 -7.72
CA LEU A 16 1.07 -0.20 -8.59
C LEU A 16 2.30 -0.70 -7.82
N SER A 17 2.49 -0.28 -6.55
CA SER A 17 3.57 -0.80 -5.69
C SER A 17 3.20 -2.14 -5.06
N LEU A 18 1.95 -2.30 -4.58
CA LEU A 18 1.53 -3.48 -3.84
C LEU A 18 1.58 -4.76 -4.68
N VAL A 19 1.15 -4.70 -5.95
CA VAL A 19 1.12 -5.85 -6.87
C VAL A 19 2.51 -6.48 -7.12
N PRO A 20 3.53 -5.75 -7.60
CA PRO A 20 4.87 -6.32 -7.81
C PRO A 20 5.52 -6.73 -6.50
N ASN A 21 5.24 -6.02 -5.40
CA ASN A 21 5.82 -6.32 -4.08
C ASN A 21 5.26 -7.62 -3.50
N TYR A 22 3.96 -7.89 -3.71
CA TYR A 22 3.33 -9.16 -3.35
C TYR A 22 3.83 -10.33 -4.21
N LYS A 23 4.04 -10.09 -5.51
CA LYS A 23 4.65 -11.09 -6.42
C LYS A 23 6.10 -11.40 -6.04
N ALA A 24 6.90 -10.38 -5.71
CA ALA A 24 8.27 -10.54 -5.25
C ALA A 24 8.34 -11.30 -3.92
N MET A 25 7.42 -11.04 -3.00
CA MET A 25 7.28 -11.81 -1.76
C MET A 25 6.94 -13.29 -2.03
N GLN A 26 5.99 -13.58 -2.93
CA GLN A 26 5.67 -14.96 -3.31
C GLN A 26 6.85 -15.66 -3.99
N GLN A 27 7.55 -14.99 -4.91
CA GLN A 27 8.74 -15.55 -5.56
C GLN A 27 9.87 -15.81 -4.56
N ALA A 28 10.14 -14.89 -3.63
CA ALA A 28 11.15 -15.08 -2.58
C ALA A 28 10.78 -16.27 -1.66
N LYS A 29 9.49 -16.44 -1.35
CA LYS A 29 8.98 -17.56 -0.56
C LYS A 29 9.13 -18.89 -1.31
N SER A 30 8.87 -18.91 -2.61
CA SER A 30 9.07 -20.08 -3.49
C SER A 30 10.54 -20.43 -3.71
N GLN A 31 11.45 -19.45 -3.62
CA GLN A 31 12.89 -19.66 -3.76
C GLN A 31 13.59 -20.05 -2.44
N GLY A 32 12.85 -20.20 -1.33
CA GLY A 32 13.43 -20.50 -0.01
C GLY A 32 14.34 -19.39 0.55
N GLN A 33 14.34 -18.22 -0.07
CA GLN A 33 15.18 -17.08 0.28
C GLN A 33 14.50 -16.29 1.40
N LYS A 34 15.28 -15.66 2.30
CA LYS A 34 14.73 -14.83 3.38
C LYS A 34 13.92 -13.67 2.79
N SER A 35 12.60 -13.89 2.69
CA SER A 35 11.63 -12.93 2.16
C SER A 35 11.34 -11.77 3.12
N THR A 36 12.04 -11.69 4.26
CA THR A 36 11.81 -10.72 5.33
C THR A 36 11.71 -9.28 4.82
N ARG A 37 12.57 -8.88 3.86
CA ARG A 37 12.50 -7.53 3.27
C ARG A 37 11.24 -7.31 2.44
N PHE A 38 10.85 -8.28 1.61
CA PHE A 38 9.64 -8.20 0.79
C PHE A 38 8.37 -8.26 1.64
N THR A 39 8.37 -9.09 2.68
CA THR A 39 7.26 -9.16 3.65
C THR A 39 7.09 -7.85 4.40
N ILE A 40 8.19 -7.21 4.83
CA ILE A 40 8.15 -5.89 5.45
C ILE A 40 7.63 -4.83 4.47
N MET A 41 8.11 -4.84 3.22
CA MET A 41 7.72 -3.86 2.22
C MET A 41 6.23 -3.96 1.85
N VAL A 42 5.70 -5.18 1.70
CA VAL A 42 4.26 -5.42 1.50
C VAL A 42 3.45 -5.01 2.75
N GLY A 43 3.97 -5.31 3.94
CA GLY A 43 3.34 -4.93 5.20
C GLY A 43 3.22 -3.42 5.37
N ILE A 44 4.25 -2.66 4.98
CA ILE A 44 4.24 -1.19 5.01
C ILE A 44 3.19 -0.64 4.02
N ASP A 45 3.13 -1.15 2.79
CA ASP A 45 2.12 -0.71 1.81
C ASP A 45 0.69 -0.97 2.32
N LEU A 46 0.45 -2.10 3.00
CA LEU A 46 -0.85 -2.40 3.62
C LEU A 46 -1.20 -1.42 4.75
N ILE A 47 -0.23 -1.09 5.62
CA ILE A 47 -0.44 -0.11 6.70
C ILE A 47 -0.76 1.28 6.12
N LEU A 48 -0.05 1.69 5.06
CA LEU A 48 -0.30 2.96 4.38
C LEU A 48 -1.72 3.02 3.79
N ILE A 49 -2.20 1.94 3.19
CA ILE A 49 -3.58 1.85 2.68
C ILE A 49 -4.59 2.01 3.83
N VAL A 50 -4.39 1.32 4.95
CA VAL A 50 -5.29 1.44 6.12
C VAL A 50 -5.31 2.86 6.66
N LEU A 51 -4.15 3.50 6.83
CA LEU A 51 -4.05 4.89 7.29
C LEU A 51 -4.74 5.86 6.33
N LEU A 52 -4.60 5.66 5.02
CA LEU A 52 -5.26 6.47 4.01
C LEU A 52 -6.78 6.36 4.13
N VAL A 53 -7.31 5.14 4.23
CA VAL A 53 -8.75 4.87 4.38
C VAL A 53 -9.29 5.50 5.65
N VAL A 54 -8.63 5.29 6.80
CA VAL A 54 -9.01 5.89 8.08
C VAL A 54 -9.03 7.41 7.98
N THR A 55 -8.03 8.02 7.34
CA THR A 55 -7.95 9.47 7.17
C THR A 55 -9.10 10.01 6.30
N ILE A 56 -9.45 9.32 5.22
CA ILE A 56 -10.59 9.70 4.36
C ILE A 56 -11.90 9.58 5.13
N ILE A 57 -12.09 8.49 5.88
CA ILE A 57 -13.26 8.27 6.73
C ILE A 57 -13.34 9.37 7.80
N LEU A 58 -12.28 9.62 8.56
CA LEU A 58 -12.24 10.68 9.58
C LEU A 58 -12.62 12.03 8.96
N LYS A 59 -12.06 12.35 7.80
CA LYS A 59 -12.36 13.58 7.08
C LYS A 59 -13.80 13.66 6.61
N LEU A 60 -14.45 12.54 6.29
CA LEU A 60 -15.88 12.49 5.95
C LEU A 60 -16.80 12.62 7.17
N PHE A 61 -16.35 12.19 8.35
CA PHE A 61 -17.14 12.24 9.60
C PHE A 61 -16.94 13.53 10.41
N ILE A 62 -15.76 14.15 10.34
CA ILE A 62 -15.41 15.38 11.09
C ILE A 62 -15.71 16.65 10.28
N ASN A 63 -15.96 16.52 8.97
CA ASN A 63 -16.37 17.61 8.08
C ASN A 63 -17.88 17.62 7.88
#